data_AF-A0A8D0U3E1-F1
#
_entry.id   AF-A0A8D0U3E1-F1
#
_cell.length_a   1.000
_cell.length_b   1.000
_cell.length_c   1.000
_cell.angle_alpha   90.00
_cell.angle_beta   90.00
_cell.angle_gamma   90.00
#
_symmetry.space_group_name_H-M   'P 1'
#
loop_
_entity.id
_entity.type
_entity.pdbx_description
1 polymer ?
#
loop_
_entity_poly.entity_id
_entity_poly.type
_entity_poly.pdbx_seq_one_letter_code
_entity_poly.pdbx_strand_id
1 'polypeptide(L)'
;MEEPPLREEEEEGDEARPEGALGKSPFQLTAEDVYDISYVMGRELMALGSDPRVTQLQFKIVRVLEMLETLVNEGNLTVEELRMERDNLRTEVEGLRREGSAAGGEVNLGPDKMVVDLTDPNRPRFTLQELRDVLQERNKLKSQLLVAQEELQCYKSGLIPPREGPGGRREKDTLVARASNARSNKEEKTIIRKLFSFGSGKQT
;
A
#
# COMPACT_ATOMS: atom_id res chain seq x y z
N MET A 1 45.90 20.95 -51.56
CA MET A 1 45.30 20.14 -50.49
C MET A 1 44.36 21.07 -49.75
N GLU A 2 43.07 21.00 -50.05
CA GLU A 2 42.03 21.62 -49.22
C GLU A 2 41.23 20.45 -48.64
N GLU A 3 41.21 20.35 -47.31
CA GLU A 3 40.38 19.40 -46.58
C GLU A 3 38.93 19.94 -46.54
N PRO A 4 37.90 19.10 -46.71
CA PRO A 4 36.52 19.51 -46.51
C PRO A 4 36.19 19.57 -45.00
N PRO A 5 35.23 20.42 -44.58
CA PRO A 5 34.91 20.54 -43.17
C PRO A 5 34.14 19.30 -42.70
N LEU A 6 34.55 18.79 -41.55
CA LEU A 6 33.86 17.76 -40.80
C LEU A 6 32.43 18.24 -40.53
N ARG A 7 31.45 17.49 -41.04
CA ARG A 7 30.07 17.61 -40.59
C ARG A 7 30.08 17.33 -39.10
N GLU A 8 29.71 18.34 -38.32
CA GLU A 8 29.25 18.15 -36.96
C GLU A 8 28.04 17.21 -37.07
N GLU A 9 28.25 15.93 -36.78
CA GLU A 9 27.16 15.02 -36.46
C GLU A 9 26.56 15.59 -35.17
N GLU A 10 25.52 16.40 -35.35
CA GLU A 10 24.58 16.70 -34.28
C GLU A 10 24.23 15.35 -33.65
N GLU A 11 24.61 15.17 -32.39
CA GLU A 11 24.18 14.04 -31.57
C GLU A 11 22.64 14.05 -31.61
N GLU A 12 22.12 13.22 -32.52
CA GLU A 12 20.70 12.93 -32.66
C GLU A 12 20.28 12.43 -31.28
N GLY A 13 19.51 13.28 -30.60
CA GLY A 13 19.09 13.09 -29.23
C GLY A 13 18.53 11.69 -29.04
N ASP A 14 18.70 11.17 -27.83
CA ASP A 14 18.13 9.93 -27.31
C ASP A 14 16.59 9.96 -27.51
N GLU A 15 16.18 9.70 -28.75
CA GLU A 15 14.81 9.76 -29.23
C GLU A 15 14.13 8.58 -28.56
N ALA A 16 13.27 8.90 -27.59
CA ALA A 16 12.56 7.98 -26.71
C ALA A 16 12.16 6.71 -27.45
N ARG A 17 13.03 5.70 -27.35
CA ARG A 17 12.81 4.44 -28.03
C ARG A 17 11.55 3.85 -27.40
N PRO A 18 10.51 3.50 -28.18
CA PRO A 18 9.26 2.95 -27.63
C PRO A 18 9.48 1.61 -26.88
N GLU A 19 10.68 1.04 -26.97
CA GLU A 19 11.16 -0.09 -26.16
C GLU A 19 11.36 0.25 -24.66
N GLY A 20 11.52 1.53 -24.31
CA GLY A 20 11.73 1.97 -22.92
C GLY A 20 10.50 1.81 -22.02
N ALA A 21 9.29 1.81 -22.59
CA ALA A 21 8.04 1.70 -21.85
C ALA A 21 7.94 0.36 -21.08
N LEU A 22 8.48 -0.73 -21.63
CA LEU A 22 8.49 -2.06 -20.99
C LEU A 22 9.40 -2.13 -19.75
N GLY A 23 10.35 -1.21 -19.61
CA GLY A 23 11.25 -1.13 -18.45
C GLY A 23 10.66 -0.36 -17.27
N LYS A 24 9.54 0.33 -17.45
CA LYS A 24 8.92 1.15 -16.40
C LYS A 24 8.25 0.30 -15.34
N SER A 25 8.13 0.86 -14.12
CA SER A 25 7.32 0.25 -13.08
C SER A 25 5.84 0.22 -13.49
N PRO A 26 5.10 -0.88 -13.28
CA PRO A 26 3.68 -0.96 -13.67
C PRO A 26 2.81 0.14 -13.06
N PHE A 27 3.18 0.64 -11.88
CA PHE A 27 2.45 1.71 -11.17
C PHE A 27 2.81 3.13 -11.65
N GLN A 28 3.74 3.25 -12.61
CA GLN A 28 4.18 4.52 -13.19
C GLN A 28 3.88 4.60 -14.69
N LEU A 29 3.19 3.60 -15.24
CA LEU A 29 2.79 3.60 -16.64
C LEU A 29 1.78 4.72 -16.90
N THR A 30 1.90 5.33 -18.08
CA THR A 30 0.90 6.25 -18.63
C THR A 30 0.17 5.61 -19.82
N ALA A 31 -0.90 6.24 -20.31
CA ALA A 31 -1.56 5.78 -21.53
C ALA A 31 -0.62 5.79 -22.74
N GLU A 32 0.27 6.78 -22.80
CA GLU A 32 1.32 6.89 -23.81
C GLU A 32 2.25 5.67 -23.80
N ASP A 33 2.65 5.22 -22.60
CA ASP A 33 3.48 4.01 -22.47
C ASP A 33 2.76 2.76 -23.01
N VAL A 34 1.45 2.65 -22.78
CA VAL A 34 0.66 1.53 -23.32
C VAL A 34 0.57 1.60 -24.84
N TYR A 35 0.49 2.81 -25.43
CA TYR A 35 0.54 2.99 -26.87
C TYR A 35 1.89 2.61 -27.47
N ASP A 36 2.99 3.01 -26.84
CA ASP A 36 4.34 2.64 -27.26
C ASP A 36 4.54 1.11 -27.24
N ILE A 37 4.11 0.47 -26.14
CA ILE A 37 4.11 -0.99 -26.02
C ILE A 37 3.27 -1.62 -27.14
N SER A 38 2.07 -1.09 -27.38
CA SER A 38 1.16 -1.62 -28.41
C SER A 38 1.77 -1.52 -29.82
N TYR A 39 2.52 -0.46 -30.09
CA TYR A 39 3.18 -0.23 -31.38
C TYR A 39 4.33 -1.21 -31.59
N VAL A 40 5.20 -1.40 -30.58
CA VAL A 40 6.30 -2.38 -30.64
C VAL A 40 5.75 -3.79 -30.81
N MET A 41 4.77 -4.19 -29.99
CA MET A 41 4.13 -5.50 -30.09
C MET A 41 3.41 -5.70 -31.43
N GLY A 42 2.76 -4.66 -31.97
CA GLY A 42 2.10 -4.72 -33.27
C GLY A 42 3.07 -4.97 -34.42
N ARG A 43 4.24 -4.33 -34.41
CA ARG A 43 5.30 -4.58 -35.40
C ARG A 43 5.84 -5.99 -35.32
N GLU A 44 6.12 -6.50 -34.11
CA GLU A 44 6.59 -7.87 -33.91
C GLU A 44 5.56 -8.91 -34.37
N LEU A 45 4.29 -8.72 -34.02
CA LEU A 45 3.19 -9.60 -34.46
C LEU A 45 3.02 -9.59 -35.97
N MET A 46 3.18 -8.44 -36.63
CA MET A 46 3.13 -8.34 -38.09
C MET A 46 4.31 -9.05 -38.76
N ALA A 47 5.51 -8.98 -38.16
CA ALA A 47 6.69 -9.67 -38.66
C ALA A 47 6.58 -11.21 -38.58
N LEU A 48 5.76 -11.75 -37.68
CA LEU A 48 5.47 -13.19 -37.59
C LEU A 48 4.59 -13.73 -38.74
N GLY A 49 4.07 -12.84 -39.59
CA GLY A 49 3.29 -13.20 -40.78
C GLY A 49 1.81 -13.46 -40.50
N SER A 50 1.07 -13.87 -41.54
CA SER A 50 -0.40 -13.94 -41.54
C SER A 50 -0.98 -15.30 -41.15
N ASP A 51 -0.32 -16.05 -40.25
CA ASP A 51 -0.87 -17.30 -39.73
C ASP A 51 -2.16 -17.01 -38.93
N PRO A 52 -3.30 -17.68 -39.21
CA PRO A 52 -4.55 -17.49 -38.48
C PRO A 52 -4.40 -17.61 -36.95
N ARG A 53 -3.45 -18.42 -36.47
CA ARG A 53 -3.15 -18.56 -35.04
C ARG A 53 -2.49 -17.30 -34.47
N VAL A 54 -1.61 -16.66 -35.24
CA VAL A 54 -0.97 -15.38 -34.87
C VAL A 54 -2.01 -14.27 -34.88
N THR A 55 -2.89 -14.23 -35.88
CA THR A 55 -4.01 -13.26 -35.91
C THR A 55 -4.94 -13.45 -34.71
N GLN A 56 -5.29 -14.68 -34.34
CA GLN A 56 -6.10 -14.93 -33.16
C GLN A 56 -5.39 -14.50 -31.86
N LEU A 57 -4.08 -14.72 -31.77
CA LEU A 57 -3.28 -14.25 -30.64
C LEU A 57 -3.20 -12.72 -30.61
N GLN A 58 -3.03 -12.07 -31.75
CA GLN A 58 -3.02 -10.62 -31.89
C GLN A 58 -4.29 -10.00 -31.30
N PHE A 59 -5.48 -10.53 -31.62
CA PHE A 59 -6.73 -10.03 -31.02
C PHE A 59 -6.79 -10.20 -29.50
N LYS A 60 -6.24 -11.31 -28.97
CA LYS A 60 -6.14 -11.50 -27.50
C LYS A 60 -5.18 -10.49 -26.87
N ILE A 61 -4.06 -10.20 -27.52
CA ILE A 61 -3.08 -9.21 -27.07
C ILE A 61 -3.69 -7.81 -27.09
N VAL A 62 -4.37 -7.43 -28.18
CA VAL A 62 -5.11 -6.15 -28.27
C VAL A 62 -6.09 -6.04 -27.11
N ARG A 63 -6.85 -7.10 -26.82
CA ARG A 63 -7.78 -7.09 -25.69
C ARG A 63 -7.08 -6.88 -24.34
N VAL A 64 -5.91 -7.48 -24.13
CA VAL A 64 -5.11 -7.28 -22.90
C VAL A 64 -4.57 -5.85 -22.82
N LEU A 65 -4.13 -5.28 -23.94
CA LEU A 65 -3.65 -3.90 -24.00
C LEU A 65 -4.78 -2.89 -23.74
N GLU A 66 -5.98 -3.10 -24.28
CA GLU A 66 -7.18 -2.29 -23.97
C GLU A 66 -7.51 -2.31 -22.47
N MET A 67 -7.45 -3.50 -21.86
CA MET A 67 -7.69 -3.64 -20.41
C MET A 67 -6.61 -2.93 -19.60
N LEU A 68 -5.34 -3.02 -20.03
CA LEU A 68 -4.23 -2.32 -19.39
C LEU A 68 -4.39 -0.80 -19.51
N GLU A 69 -4.72 -0.29 -20.69
CA GLU A 69 -4.96 1.14 -20.92
C GLU A 69 -6.07 1.68 -20.02
N THR A 70 -7.18 0.95 -19.91
CA THR A 70 -8.30 1.32 -19.03
C THR A 70 -7.85 1.42 -17.58
N LEU A 71 -7.13 0.41 -17.08
CA LEU A 71 -6.63 0.39 -15.69
C LEU A 71 -5.61 1.51 -15.42
N VAL A 72 -4.72 1.77 -16.37
CA VAL A 72 -3.72 2.86 -16.26
C VAL A 72 -4.40 4.22 -16.27
N ASN A 73 -5.39 4.43 -17.13
CA ASN A 73 -6.15 5.68 -17.20
C ASN A 73 -6.96 5.93 -15.93
N GLU A 74 -7.75 4.96 -15.47
CA GLU A 74 -8.52 5.08 -14.23
C GLU A 74 -7.61 5.27 -13.02
N GLY A 75 -6.48 4.54 -12.96
CA GLY A 75 -5.48 4.70 -11.91
C GLY A 75 -4.88 6.11 -11.88
N ASN A 76 -4.52 6.67 -13.04
CA ASN A 76 -3.95 8.02 -13.11
C ASN A 76 -4.99 9.10 -12.76
N LEU A 77 -6.23 8.97 -13.23
CA LEU A 77 -7.31 9.91 -12.87
C LEU A 77 -7.59 9.91 -11.37
N THR A 78 -7.74 8.74 -10.75
CA THR A 78 -7.99 8.63 -9.30
C THR A 78 -6.84 9.18 -8.46
N VAL A 79 -5.60 8.95 -8.88
CA VAL A 79 -4.42 9.51 -8.21
C VAL A 79 -4.38 11.03 -8.32
N GLU A 80 -4.69 11.59 -9.49
CA GLU A 80 -4.74 13.04 -9.69
C GLU A 80 -5.87 13.70 -8.88
N GLU A 81 -7.06 13.09 -8.84
CA GLU A 81 -8.18 13.56 -8.02
C GLU A 81 -7.81 13.62 -6.53
N LEU A 82 -7.22 12.54 -6.00
CA LEU A 82 -6.76 12.49 -4.61
C LEU A 82 -5.64 13.50 -4.33
N ARG A 83 -4.76 13.75 -5.31
CA ARG A 83 -3.73 14.79 -5.18
C ARG A 83 -4.35 16.18 -5.07
N MET A 84 -5.31 16.50 -5.92
CA MET A 84 -6.05 17.77 -5.87
C MET A 84 -6.80 17.94 -4.55
N GLU A 85 -7.50 16.90 -4.08
CA GLU A 85 -8.19 16.95 -2.78
C GLU A 85 -7.21 17.17 -1.62
N ARG A 86 -6.08 16.46 -1.62
CA ARG A 86 -5.01 16.63 -0.63
C ARG A 86 -4.46 18.05 -0.63
N ASP A 87 -4.23 18.64 -1.80
CA ASP A 87 -3.66 19.99 -1.91
C ASP A 87 -4.69 21.08 -1.51
N ASN A 88 -5.97 20.87 -1.82
CA ASN A 88 -7.06 21.72 -1.34
C ASN A 88 -7.17 21.68 0.20
N LEU A 89 -7.22 20.48 0.79
CA LEU A 89 -7.27 20.30 2.25
C LEU A 89 -6.02 20.87 2.92
N ARG A 90 -4.83 20.70 2.32
CA ARG A 90 -3.59 21.27 2.83
C ARG A 90 -3.68 22.81 2.87
N THR A 91 -4.24 23.42 1.83
CA THR A 91 -4.44 24.87 1.74
C THR A 91 -5.47 25.36 2.76
N GLU A 92 -6.58 24.64 2.93
CA GLU A 92 -7.61 24.96 3.94
C GLU A 92 -7.04 24.87 5.36
N VAL A 93 -6.29 23.81 5.68
CA VAL A 93 -5.62 23.64 6.98
C VAL A 93 -4.60 24.75 7.23
N GLU A 94 -3.84 25.14 6.20
CA GLU A 94 -2.90 26.26 6.29
C GLU A 94 -3.62 27.60 6.52
N GLY A 95 -4.75 27.82 5.84
CA GLY A 95 -5.64 28.97 6.05
C GLY A 95 -6.19 29.04 7.48
N LEU A 96 -6.76 27.94 7.98
CA LEU A 96 -7.30 27.85 9.34
C LEU A 96 -6.22 28.01 10.41
N ARG A 97 -5.00 27.49 10.19
CA ARG A 97 -3.85 27.73 11.08
C ARG A 97 -3.45 29.19 11.09
N ARG A 98 -3.46 29.86 9.92
CA ARG A 98 -3.14 31.28 9.81
C ARG A 98 -4.21 32.15 10.46
N GLU A 99 -5.48 31.82 10.29
CA GLU A 99 -6.61 32.53 10.92
C GLU A 99 -6.63 32.31 12.44
N GLY A 100 -6.38 31.08 12.90
CA GLY A 100 -6.18 30.77 14.33
C GLY A 100 -4.95 31.46 14.94
N SER A 101 -3.90 31.71 14.14
CA SER A 101 -2.71 32.45 14.57
C SER A 101 -2.90 33.98 14.48
N ALA A 102 -3.73 34.48 13.55
CA ALA A 102 -4.09 35.89 13.44
C ALA A 102 -5.07 36.30 14.56
N ALA A 103 -5.94 35.39 15.00
CA ALA A 103 -6.71 35.55 16.24
C ALA A 103 -5.85 35.41 17.52
N GLY A 104 -4.58 35.02 17.40
CA GLY A 104 -3.59 34.99 18.49
C GLY A 104 -2.74 36.26 18.60
N GLY A 105 -2.84 37.18 17.63
CA GLY A 105 -2.19 38.49 17.66
C GLY A 105 -3.22 39.57 17.95
N GLU A 106 -3.27 40.03 19.20
CA GLU A 106 -4.09 41.17 19.65
C GLU A 106 -5.61 40.90 19.79
N VAL A 107 -5.96 39.80 20.46
CA VAL A 107 -7.25 39.74 21.15
C VAL A 107 -7.10 40.41 22.52
N ASN A 108 -7.79 41.55 22.69
CA ASN A 108 -8.16 42.08 24.00
C ASN A 108 -9.07 41.04 24.69
N LEU A 109 -8.43 40.03 25.26
CA LEU A 109 -9.08 39.00 26.04
C LEU A 109 -9.49 39.66 27.35
N GLY A 110 -10.80 39.90 27.51
CA GLY A 110 -11.37 40.29 28.81
C GLY A 110 -10.89 39.34 29.91
N PRO A 111 -11.03 39.74 31.20
CA PRO A 111 -10.28 39.19 32.34
C PRO A 111 -10.43 37.67 32.61
N ASP A 112 -11.19 36.94 31.79
CA ASP A 112 -11.56 35.54 31.95
C ASP A 112 -11.14 34.63 30.78
N LYS A 113 -10.24 35.07 29.88
CA LYS A 113 -9.74 34.21 28.79
C LYS A 113 -8.23 33.99 28.91
N MET A 114 -7.86 32.77 29.31
CA MET A 114 -6.48 32.29 29.38
C MET A 114 -5.89 32.10 27.98
N VAL A 115 -4.72 32.69 27.74
CA VAL A 115 -3.83 32.31 26.63
C VAL A 115 -3.38 30.87 26.88
N VAL A 116 -3.81 29.95 26.02
CA VAL A 116 -3.53 28.52 26.17
C VAL A 116 -2.23 28.19 25.46
N ASP A 117 -1.17 27.95 26.23
CA ASP A 117 0.10 27.44 25.70
C ASP A 117 -0.08 26.00 25.19
N LEU A 118 0.01 25.83 23.87
CA LEU A 118 -0.10 24.51 23.21
C LEU A 118 1.13 23.63 23.48
N THR A 119 2.22 24.19 24.00
CA THR A 119 3.49 23.51 24.29
C THR A 119 3.59 23.00 25.73
N ASP A 120 2.66 23.35 26.62
CA ASP A 120 2.67 22.93 28.03
C ASP A 120 2.39 21.42 28.18
N PRO A 121 3.35 20.64 28.75
CA PRO A 121 3.14 19.23 29.04
C PRO A 121 2.01 18.94 30.04
N ASN A 122 1.72 19.87 30.95
CA ASN A 122 0.69 19.74 31.98
C ASN A 122 -0.66 20.30 31.54
N ARG A 123 -0.77 20.79 30.30
CA ARG A 123 -2.05 21.24 29.74
C ARG A 123 -3.07 20.11 29.81
N PRO A 124 -4.28 20.33 30.35
CA PRO A 124 -5.34 19.34 30.30
C PRO A 124 -5.66 18.98 28.84
N ARG A 125 -5.28 17.77 28.41
CA ARG A 125 -5.50 17.27 27.05
C ARG A 125 -6.81 16.52 26.87
N PHE A 126 -7.42 16.13 28.00
CA PHE A 126 -8.60 15.29 28.02
C PHE A 126 -9.74 16.01 28.73
N THR A 127 -10.95 15.76 28.24
CA THR A 127 -12.21 16.14 28.85
C THR A 127 -12.54 15.24 30.03
N LEU A 128 -13.38 15.73 30.94
CA LEU A 128 -13.90 14.90 32.06
C LEU A 128 -14.69 13.68 31.57
N GLN A 129 -15.29 13.76 30.38
CA GLN A 129 -16.05 12.66 29.80
C GLN A 129 -15.12 11.51 29.38
N GLU A 130 -14.03 11.81 28.68
CA GLU A 130 -13.03 10.80 28.30
C GLU A 130 -12.42 10.12 29.53
N LEU A 131 -12.10 10.89 30.58
CA LEU A 131 -11.61 10.33 31.83
C LEU A 131 -12.64 9.40 32.49
N ARG A 132 -13.91 9.79 32.48
CA ARG A 132 -15.00 8.97 33.01
C ARG A 132 -15.12 7.67 32.22
N ASP A 133 -15.06 7.72 30.89
CA ASP A 133 -15.19 6.56 30.01
C ASP A 133 -14.05 5.56 30.25
N VAL A 134 -12.80 6.04 30.32
CA VAL A 134 -11.62 5.21 30.62
C VAL A 134 -11.71 4.59 32.02
N LEU A 135 -12.19 5.34 33.02
CA LEU A 135 -12.36 4.82 34.38
C LEU A 135 -13.46 3.75 34.45
N GLN A 136 -14.55 3.94 33.72
CA GLN A 136 -15.64 2.95 33.63
C GLN A 136 -15.15 1.67 32.93
N GLU A 137 -14.43 1.80 31.82
CA GLU A 137 -13.83 0.66 31.12
C GLU A 137 -12.87 -0.11 32.03
N ARG A 138 -11.96 0.60 32.73
CA ARG A 138 -11.05 -0.02 33.70
C ARG A 138 -11.80 -0.79 34.79
N ASN A 139 -12.91 -0.24 35.29
CA ASN A 139 -13.71 -0.92 36.31
C ASN A 139 -14.39 -2.18 35.76
N LYS A 140 -14.89 -2.14 34.53
CA LYS A 140 -15.48 -3.28 33.84
C LYS A 140 -14.45 -4.39 33.59
N LEU A 141 -13.25 -4.04 33.13
CA LEU A 141 -12.17 -5.01 32.93
C LEU A 141 -11.71 -5.61 34.26
N LYS A 142 -11.66 -4.81 35.33
CA LYS A 142 -11.30 -5.29 36.67
C LYS A 142 -12.31 -6.30 37.21
N SER A 143 -13.62 -6.10 37.02
CA SER A 143 -14.62 -7.08 37.45
C SER A 143 -14.55 -8.36 36.62
N GLN A 144 -14.37 -8.27 35.30
CA GLN A 144 -14.19 -9.44 34.44
C GLN A 144 -12.93 -10.24 34.81
N LEU A 145 -11.83 -9.55 35.11
CA LEU A 145 -10.58 -10.19 35.54
C LEU A 145 -10.78 -10.93 36.87
N LEU A 146 -11.50 -10.34 37.82
CA LEU A 146 -11.79 -10.97 39.10
C LEU A 146 -12.58 -12.26 38.91
N VAL A 147 -13.66 -12.22 38.12
CA VAL A 147 -14.47 -13.41 37.81
C VAL A 147 -13.63 -14.49 37.12
N ALA A 148 -12.83 -14.14 36.12
CA ALA A 148 -11.97 -15.10 35.43
C ALA A 148 -10.91 -15.72 36.37
N GLN A 149 -10.37 -14.93 37.31
CA GLN A 149 -9.45 -15.43 38.32
C GLN A 149 -10.13 -16.39 39.30
N GLU A 150 -11.37 -16.09 39.73
CA GLU A 150 -12.18 -16.96 40.57
C GLU A 150 -12.49 -18.29 39.85
N GLU A 151 -12.89 -18.25 38.58
CA GLU A 151 -13.11 -19.45 37.76
C GLU A 151 -11.84 -20.30 37.66
N LEU A 152 -10.70 -19.69 37.31
CA LEU A 152 -9.41 -20.37 37.26
C LEU A 152 -9.02 -20.99 38.60
N GLN A 153 -9.31 -20.30 39.71
CA GLN A 153 -9.07 -20.82 41.05
C GLN A 153 -9.95 -22.03 41.33
N CYS A 154 -11.23 -21.99 40.97
CA CYS A 154 -12.17 -23.11 41.11
C CYS A 154 -11.74 -24.35 40.30
N TYR A 155 -11.17 -24.16 39.09
CA TYR A 155 -10.58 -25.26 38.33
C TYR A 155 -9.33 -25.82 39.00
N LYS A 156 -8.45 -24.96 39.53
CA LYS A 156 -7.23 -25.38 40.24
C LYS A 156 -7.52 -26.10 41.56
N SER A 157 -8.54 -25.69 42.29
CA SER A 157 -8.95 -26.29 43.56
C SER A 157 -9.79 -27.57 43.39
N GLY A 158 -10.16 -27.93 42.16
CA GLY A 158 -10.96 -29.12 41.86
C GLY A 158 -12.43 -29.01 42.26
N LEU A 159 -12.92 -27.79 42.54
CA LEU A 159 -14.32 -27.53 42.92
C LEU A 159 -15.27 -27.56 41.71
N ILE A 160 -14.74 -27.41 40.50
CA ILE A 160 -15.50 -27.54 39.24
C ILE A 160 -14.89 -28.71 38.44
N PRO A 161 -15.67 -29.77 38.11
CA PRO A 161 -15.20 -30.83 37.23
C PRO A 161 -14.75 -30.23 35.88
N PRO A 162 -13.66 -30.72 35.27
CA PRO A 162 -13.35 -30.38 33.88
C PRO A 162 -14.59 -30.65 33.05
N ARG A 163 -15.04 -29.66 32.27
CA ARG A 163 -16.16 -29.85 31.34
C ARG A 163 -15.78 -30.97 30.39
N GLU A 164 -16.33 -32.16 30.63
CA GLU A 164 -16.27 -33.31 29.74
C GLU A 164 -17.05 -32.95 28.47
N GLY A 165 -16.38 -32.29 27.53
CA GLY A 165 -16.71 -32.45 26.13
C GLY A 165 -16.39 -33.89 25.73
N PRO A 166 -17.19 -34.52 24.85
CA PRO A 166 -16.88 -35.85 24.36
C PRO A 166 -15.66 -35.76 23.44
N GLY A 167 -14.46 -35.96 24.00
CA GLY A 167 -13.21 -35.88 23.25
C GLY A 167 -12.03 -36.18 24.14
N GLY A 168 -11.70 -37.47 24.25
CA GLY A 168 -10.75 -38.00 25.22
C GLY A 168 -9.31 -37.49 25.11
N ARG A 169 -8.66 -37.52 26.28
CA ARG A 169 -7.36 -38.15 26.52
C ARG A 169 -6.27 -37.92 25.46
N ARG A 170 -5.28 -37.09 25.80
CA ARG A 170 -3.89 -37.55 25.87
C ARG A 170 -3.01 -36.59 26.66
N GLU A 171 -2.26 -37.21 27.57
CA GLU A 171 -1.29 -36.63 28.49
C GLU A 171 -0.07 -36.07 27.75
N LYS A 172 0.54 -35.07 28.40
CA LYS A 172 1.98 -34.78 28.51
C LYS A 172 2.87 -35.32 27.39
N ASP A 173 3.53 -34.40 26.69
CA ASP A 173 4.99 -34.42 26.61
C ASP A 173 5.54 -33.00 26.42
N THR A 174 6.40 -32.63 27.37
CA THR A 174 7.37 -31.55 27.28
C THR A 174 8.29 -31.78 26.10
N LEU A 175 8.44 -30.81 25.19
CA LEU A 175 9.71 -30.58 24.50
C LEU A 175 9.77 -29.14 23.96
N VAL A 176 10.71 -28.41 24.53
CA VAL A 176 11.21 -27.12 24.06
C VAL A 176 11.91 -27.32 22.72
N ALA A 177 11.46 -26.62 21.68
CA ALA A 177 12.27 -26.28 20.50
C ALA A 177 11.76 -24.93 19.99
N ARG A 178 12.35 -23.83 20.47
CA ARG A 178 13.45 -23.11 19.82
C ARG A 178 12.96 -22.30 18.62
N ALA A 179 13.02 -20.99 18.82
CA ALA A 179 12.87 -20.00 17.78
C ALA A 179 13.73 -20.33 16.56
N SER A 180 13.11 -20.30 15.39
CA SER A 180 13.80 -20.00 14.15
C SER A 180 12.86 -19.18 13.27
N ASN A 181 13.03 -17.87 13.35
CA ASN A 181 12.64 -16.94 12.32
C ASN A 181 13.23 -17.41 10.98
N ALA A 182 12.40 -17.99 10.12
CA ALA A 182 12.68 -18.12 8.70
C ALA A 182 11.69 -17.22 7.97
N ARG A 183 11.94 -15.91 8.06
CA ARG A 183 11.31 -14.88 7.23
C ARG A 183 11.85 -15.08 5.81
N SER A 184 11.31 -16.07 5.11
CA SER A 184 11.56 -16.28 3.69
C SER A 184 10.78 -15.22 2.94
N ASN A 185 11.41 -14.08 2.71
CA ASN A 185 10.98 -13.09 1.74
C ASN A 185 11.16 -13.68 0.33
N LYS A 186 10.31 -14.65 -0.01
CA LYS A 186 10.23 -15.24 -1.34
C LYS A 186 9.19 -14.41 -2.04
N GLU A 187 9.67 -13.47 -2.87
CA GLU A 187 8.88 -12.70 -3.82
C GLU A 187 7.60 -13.46 -4.17
N GLU A 188 6.45 -12.84 -3.95
CA GLU A 188 5.15 -13.38 -4.37
C GLU A 188 5.15 -13.50 -5.90
N LYS A 189 5.73 -14.60 -6.40
CA LYS A 189 5.74 -14.90 -7.83
C LYS A 189 4.28 -15.19 -8.19
N THR A 190 3.67 -14.22 -8.88
CA THR A 190 2.32 -14.35 -9.43
C THR A 190 2.20 -15.69 -10.17
N ILE A 191 1.02 -16.30 -10.15
CA ILE A 191 0.77 -17.57 -10.85
C ILE A 191 1.19 -17.45 -12.32
N ILE A 192 0.99 -16.27 -12.92
CA ILE A 192 1.47 -15.89 -14.27
C ILE A 192 2.99 -16.09 -14.39
N ARG A 193 3.80 -15.52 -13.47
CA ARG A 193 5.27 -15.67 -13.49
C ARG A 193 5.70 -17.14 -13.39
N LYS A 194 4.96 -17.98 -12.66
CA LYS A 194 5.22 -19.44 -12.60
C LYS A 194 4.93 -20.14 -13.92
N LEU A 195 3.88 -19.76 -14.65
CA LEU A 195 3.52 -20.36 -15.94
C LEU A 195 4.58 -20.11 -17.02
N PHE A 196 5.21 -18.93 -17.02
CA PHE A 196 6.22 -18.55 -18.02
C PHE A 196 7.66 -18.91 -17.65
N SER A 197 7.95 -19.28 -16.39
CA SER A 197 9.30 -19.68 -15.95
C SER A 197 9.72 -21.08 -16.45
N PHE A 198 8.84 -21.85 -17.09
CA PHE A 198 9.13 -23.21 -17.58
C PHE A 198 9.83 -23.26 -18.95
N GLY A 199 10.01 -22.12 -19.63
CA GLY A 199 10.52 -22.09 -21.01
C GLY A 199 12.03 -21.84 -21.18
N SER A 200 12.74 -21.32 -20.17
CA SER A 200 14.14 -20.87 -20.33
C SER A 200 15.18 -21.94 -20.01
N GLY A 201 15.04 -23.14 -20.58
CA GLY A 201 15.93 -24.25 -20.27
C GLY A 201 15.86 -25.36 -21.30
N LYS A 202 16.46 -25.13 -22.46
CA LYS A 202 17.00 -26.17 -23.36
C LYS A 202 17.84 -25.50 -24.46
N GLN A 203 19.13 -25.38 -24.21
CA GLN A 203 20.15 -25.30 -25.25
C GLN A 203 21.21 -26.34 -24.88
N THR A 204 21.12 -27.52 -25.50
CA THR A 204 22.20 -28.49 -25.71
C THR A 204 21.88 -29.20 -27.01
#